data_AF-A0A7J2SUH9-F1
#
_entry.id   AF-A0A7J2SUH9-F1
#
_cell.length_a   1.000
_cell.length_b   1.000
_cell.length_c   1.000
_cell.angle_alpha   90.00
_cell.angle_beta   90.00
_cell.angle_gamma   90.00
#
_symmetry.space_group_name_H-M   'P 1'
#
loop_
_entity.id
_entity.type
_entity.pdbx_description
1 polymer ?
#
loop_
_entity_poly.entity_id
_entity_poly.type
_entity_poly.pdbx_seq_one_letter_code
_entity_poly.pdbx_strand_id
1 'polypeptide(L)' 'MINFVRNKAFQNKNIIDIFLVGSLARRDYTAFSDVDLVIIVKEDNRRFID' A
#
# COMPACT_ATOMS: atom_id res chain seq x y z
N MET A 1 -0.43 6.85 10.05
CA MET A 1 0.11 6.37 8.75
C MET A 1 -0.99 5.87 7.82
N ILE A 2 -1.70 4.78 8.14
CA ILE A 2 -2.69 4.13 7.24
C ILE A 2 -3.77 5.10 6.73
N ASN A 3 -4.34 5.94 7.61
CA ASN A 3 -5.36 6.92 7.21
C ASN A 3 -4.83 7.97 6.22
N PHE A 4 -3.55 8.33 6.30
CA PHE A 4 -2.93 9.25 5.35
C PHE A 4 -2.79 8.62 3.97
N VAL A 5 -2.28 7.39 3.90
CA VAL A 5 -2.17 6.63 2.64
C VAL A 5 -3.53 6.45 2.00
N ARG A 6 -4.53 6.05 2.81
CA ARG A 6 -5.91 5.91 2.37
C ARG A 6 -6.44 7.20 1.74
N ASN A 7 -6.30 8.34 2.41
CA ASN A 7 -6.77 9.63 1.91
C ASN A 7 -6.08 10.04 0.61
N LYS A 8 -4.77 9.82 0.49
CA LYS A 8 -4.03 10.08 -0.74
C LYS A 8 -4.44 9.13 -1.86
N ALA A 9 -4.71 7.87 -1.54
CA ALA A 9 -5.09 6.89 -2.54
C ALA A 9 -6.48 7.13 -3.12
N PHE A 10 -7.46 7.53 -2.30
CA PHE A 10 -8.80 7.89 -2.78
C PHE A 10 -8.81 9.09 -3.74
N GLN A 11 -7.75 9.90 -3.75
CA GLN A 11 -7.61 11.03 -4.69
C GLN A 11 -7.05 10.59 -6.05
N ASN A 12 -6.49 9.38 -6.16
CA ASN A 12 -5.84 8.89 -7.37
C ASN A 12 -6.72 7.85 -8.09
N LYS A 13 -7.30 8.24 -9.23
CA LYS A 13 -8.17 7.37 -10.06
C LYS A 13 -7.44 6.15 -10.68
N ASN A 14 -6.11 6.12 -10.64
CA ASN A 14 -5.33 4.98 -11.12
C ASN A 14 -5.22 3.85 -10.10
N ILE A 15 -5.49 4.11 -8.81
CA ILE A 15 -5.47 3.08 -7.77
C ILE A 15 -6.81 2.33 -7.79
N ILE A 16 -6.73 1.01 -7.90
CA ILE A 16 -7.88 0.10 -7.88
C ILE A 16 -8.11 -0.37 -6.45
N ASP A 17 -7.06 -0.82 -5.76
CA ASP A 17 -7.17 -1.40 -4.44
C ASP A 17 -5.87 -1.26 -3.62
N ILE A 18 -5.98 -1.39 -2.30
CA ILE A 18 -4.86 -1.37 -1.36
C ILE A 18 -5.05 -2.46 -0.30
N PHE A 19 -4.08 -3.35 -0.20
CA PHE A 19 -4.03 -4.38 0.82
C PHE A 19 -2.94 -4.08 1.85
N LEU A 20 -3.29 -4.22 3.12
CA LEU A 20 -2.33 -4.28 4.21
C LEU A 20 -1.78 -5.70 4.31
N VAL A 21 -0.47 -5.85 4.29
CA VAL A 21 0.21 -7.13 4.45
C VAL A 21 1.24 -7.07 5.58
N GLY A 22 2.00 -8.13 5.79
CA GLY A 22 3.08 -8.14 6.77
C GLY A 22 2.64 -8.26 8.23
N SER A 23 3.55 -7.88 9.13
CA SER A 23 3.40 -8.02 10.59
C SER A 23 2.17 -7.30 11.13
N LEU A 24 1.90 -6.09 10.62
CA LEU A 24 0.75 -5.29 11.01
C LEU A 24 -0.58 -5.94 10.60
N ALA A 25 -0.65 -6.56 9.41
CA ALA A 25 -1.83 -7.31 8.99
C ALA A 25 -2.07 -8.55 9.88
N ARG A 26 -1.00 -9.21 10.34
CA ARG A 26 -1.07 -10.40 11.21
C ARG A 26 -1.26 -10.08 12.70
N ARG A 27 -1.25 -8.80 13.07
CA ARG A 27 -1.26 -8.33 14.47
C ARG A 27 -0.02 -8.78 15.28
N ASP A 28 1.08 -9.08 14.59
CA ASP A 28 2.36 -9.50 15.16
C ASP A 28 3.42 -8.42 14.93
N TYR A 29 3.06 -7.17 15.22
CA TYR A 29 3.89 -6.00 15.00
C TYR A 29 4.38 -5.41 16.31
N THR A 30 5.53 -4.76 16.26
CA THR A 30 6.13 -4.03 17.38
C THR A 30 6.04 -2.53 17.13
N ALA A 31 6.44 -1.72 18.12
CA ALA A 31 6.55 -0.27 17.97
C ALA A 31 7.57 0.15 16.87
N PHE A 32 8.46 -0.75 16.46
CA PHE A 32 9.49 -0.52 15.44
C PHE A 32 9.18 -1.18 14.11
N SER A 33 8.04 -1.88 13.99
CA SER A 33 7.65 -2.52 12.74
C SER A 33 7.26 -1.50 11.68
N ASP A 34 7.61 -1.82 10.43
CA ASP A 34 7.20 -1.11 9.24
C ASP A 34 5.73 -1.44 8.85
N VAL A 35 5.29 -0.84 7.75
CA VAL A 35 3.95 -1.04 7.19
C VAL A 35 4.10 -1.49 5.74
N ASP A 36 3.79 -2.76 5.50
CA ASP A 36 3.78 -3.32 4.15
C ASP A 36 2.42 -3.11 3.47
N LEU A 37 2.43 -2.56 2.26
CA LEU A 37 1.24 -2.32 1.46
C LEU A 37 1.41 -2.88 0.05
N VAL A 38 0.40 -3.59 -0.43
CA VAL A 38 0.26 -3.91 -1.85
C VAL A 38 -0.76 -2.95 -2.45
N ILE A 39 -0.35 -2.20 -3.46
CA ILE A 39 -1.22 -1.25 -4.16
C ILE A 39 -1.47 -1.79 -5.56
N ILE A 40 -2.73 -2.06 -5.89
CA ILE A 40 -3.14 -2.46 -7.22
C ILE A 40 -3.48 -1.21 -8.01
N VAL A 41 -2.82 -1.02 -9.15
CA VAL A 41 -3.05 0.10 -10.05
C VAL A 41 -3.56 -0.38 -11.41
N LYS A 42 -4.34 0.45 -12.09
CA LYS A 42 -4.86 0.14 -13.42
C LYS A 42 -3.75 0.06 -14.46
N GLU A 43 -2.76 0.94 -14.34
CA GLU A 43 -1.60 0.97 -15.22
C GLU A 43 -0.37 1.43 -14.44
N ASP A 44 0.79 0.81 -14.71
CA ASP A 44 2.10 1.28 -14.24
C ASP A 44 3.06 1.40 -15.43
N ASN A 45 3.15 2.62 -15.95
CA ASN A 45 4.00 2.95 -17.11
C ASN A 45 5.50 3.01 -16.77
N ARG A 46 5.91 2.66 -15.54
CA ARG A 46 7.30 2.68 -15.09
C ARG A 46 7.98 1.32 -15.19
N ARG A 47 7.35 0.32 -15.81
CA ARG A 47 7.98 -0.98 -16.08
C ARG A 47 9.11 -0.85 -17.12
N PHE A 48 10.31 -0.49 -16.66
CA PHE A 48 11.53 -1.16 -17.09
C PHE A 48 11.71 -2.34 -16.12
N ILE A 49 11.59 -3.57 -16.62
CA ILE A 49 12.02 -4.77 -15.90
C ILE A 49 13.40 -5.13 -16.48
N ASP A 50 14.43 -5.03 -15.65
CA ASP A 50 15.49 -6.04 -15.55
C ASP A 50 15.31 -6.69 -14.17
#